data_AF-A2EHB1-F1
#
_entry.id   AF-A2EHB1-F1
#
_cell.length_a   1.000
_cell.length_b   1.000
_cell.length_c   1.000
_cell.angle_alpha   90.00
_cell.angle_beta   90.00
_cell.angle_gamma   90.00
#
_symmetry.space_group_name_H-M   'P 1'
#
loop_
_entity.id
_entity.type
_entity.pdbx_description
1 polymer ?
#
loop_
_entity_poly.entity_id
_entity_poly.type
_entity_poly.pdbx_seq_one_letter_code
_entity_poly.pdbx_strand_id
1 'polypeptide(L)'
;MGLIKHFFVINSRGNPIIIRAFLDETNIAVVEDFYQRLTEEPPPPPIFRLEQLTYCWVNCAGLYFVVATPENMSPSTLELLLRRITVVLSDYLGKCTELSIQKNLALCYEVVDEVLSFGCPQATDSSMLLHLVHNEVEYDQNFLTTFLQTEIFPGEGFDRPLALKTSERTKTNNEIFIVLSEKLSLTLTAQGNIINSNITGLCTVKSFLQSVPSCVIQLDSQAFFKTRNMPKNLLYEYDDITFAPYALTNSFDSDRSISFCPPQGSSLLFTYRTTRPPSPPPFTVVPYFENTQPKVVVVRVAVTSTFPVDVKATDVSIIFQCPVETSSASCELPQSVLDKQSSEFDSKNRQVVWRIKEFGGLAEYNARFRFIFDGGIPGAAETLLGPIAIDFTIAGPLPSGLSVKNFIVSTQGTSNEPHKWMKEITQAGSYTFNFI
;
A
#
# COMPACT_ATOMS: atom_id res chain seq x y z
N MET A 1 13.48 16.86 -20.72
CA MET A 1 12.23 16.40 -20.07
C MET A 1 11.52 15.61 -21.13
N GLY A 2 11.26 14.33 -20.89
CA GLY A 2 10.85 13.45 -21.98
C GLY A 2 9.37 13.49 -22.29
N LEU A 3 9.02 13.20 -23.54
CA LEU A 3 7.67 13.24 -24.08
C LEU A 3 6.97 11.89 -23.94
N ILE A 4 5.77 11.88 -23.36
CA ILE A 4 4.90 10.71 -23.31
C ILE A 4 4.03 10.69 -24.55
N LYS A 5 3.99 9.56 -25.25
CA LYS A 5 3.22 9.43 -26.49
C LYS A 5 1.82 8.86 -26.24
N HIS A 6 1.72 7.87 -25.36
CA HIS A 6 0.44 7.26 -25.02
C HIS A 6 0.28 7.14 -23.50
N PHE A 7 -0.91 7.42 -23.00
CA PHE A 7 -1.39 7.08 -21.68
C PHE A 7 -2.67 6.25 -21.82
N PHE A 8 -2.75 5.12 -21.14
CA PHE A 8 -3.96 4.32 -21.15
C PHE A 8 -4.16 3.56 -19.85
N VAL A 9 -5.42 3.21 -19.59
CA VAL A 9 -5.83 2.42 -18.43
C VAL A 9 -6.63 1.23 -18.93
N ILE A 10 -6.21 0.03 -18.55
CA ILE A 10 -6.90 -1.23 -18.88
C ILE A 10 -7.31 -1.95 -17.60
N ASN A 11 -8.38 -2.73 -17.67
CA ASN A 11 -8.76 -3.62 -16.57
C ASN A 11 -7.96 -4.94 -16.60
N SER A 12 -8.17 -5.80 -15.61
CA SER A 12 -7.53 -7.12 -15.51
C SER A 12 -7.80 -8.05 -16.70
N ARG A 13 -8.88 -7.80 -17.44
CA ARG A 13 -9.31 -8.55 -18.64
C ARG A 13 -8.70 -8.01 -19.94
N GLY A 14 -7.90 -6.95 -19.87
CA GLY A 14 -7.29 -6.31 -21.05
C GLY A 14 -8.18 -5.32 -21.77
N ASN A 15 -9.39 -5.04 -21.28
CA ASN A 15 -10.26 -4.06 -21.91
C ASN A 15 -9.79 -2.64 -21.57
N PRO A 16 -9.58 -1.78 -22.58
CA PRO A 16 -9.24 -0.37 -22.35
C PRO A 16 -10.44 0.41 -21.81
N ILE A 17 -10.17 1.23 -20.80
CA ILE A 17 -11.12 2.16 -20.19
C ILE A 17 -10.79 3.60 -20.62
N ILE A 18 -9.50 3.96 -20.57
CA ILE A 18 -8.99 5.26 -21.04
C ILE A 18 -7.94 4.97 -22.10
N ILE A 19 -8.00 5.69 -23.23
CA ILE A 19 -6.95 5.69 -24.24
C ILE A 19 -6.69 7.14 -24.63
N ARG A 20 -5.50 7.63 -24.31
CA ARG A 20 -5.04 8.97 -24.67
C ARG A 20 -3.74 8.88 -25.44
N ALA A 21 -3.77 9.29 -26.71
CA ALA A 21 -2.56 9.56 -27.49
C ALA A 21 -2.28 11.07 -27.46
N PHE A 22 -1.03 11.43 -27.23
CA PHE A 22 -0.55 12.79 -27.29
C PHE A 22 0.17 13.01 -28.61
N LEU A 23 -0.19 14.08 -29.32
CA LEU A 23 0.44 14.49 -30.59
C LEU A 23 0.32 13.44 -31.73
N ASP A 24 -0.51 12.42 -31.57
CA ASP A 24 -0.74 11.35 -32.54
C ASP A 24 -2.20 10.86 -32.46
N GLU A 25 -2.63 10.07 -33.44
CA GLU A 25 -3.92 9.39 -33.41
C GLU A 25 -3.90 8.24 -32.39
N THR A 26 -5.07 7.92 -31.82
CA THR A 26 -5.21 6.78 -30.92
C THR A 26 -4.98 5.48 -31.66
N ASN A 27 -3.94 4.74 -31.27
CA ASN A 27 -3.62 3.44 -31.83
C ASN A 27 -3.94 2.32 -30.83
N ILE A 28 -4.97 1.54 -31.12
CA ILE A 28 -5.42 0.43 -30.27
C ILE A 28 -4.39 -0.70 -30.22
N ALA A 29 -3.61 -0.91 -31.29
CA ALA A 29 -2.59 -1.95 -31.35
C ALA A 29 -1.55 -1.79 -30.22
N VAL A 30 -1.18 -0.55 -29.88
CA VAL A 30 -0.24 -0.25 -28.78
C VAL A 30 -0.73 -0.82 -27.43
N VAL A 31 -2.05 -0.85 -27.22
CA VAL A 31 -2.69 -1.38 -26.01
C VAL A 31 -2.77 -2.90 -26.06
N GLU A 32 -3.13 -3.46 -27.22
CA GLU A 32 -3.20 -4.91 -27.44
C GLU A 32 -1.82 -5.55 -27.30
N ASP A 33 -0.78 -4.96 -27.90
CA ASP A 33 0.61 -5.39 -27.82
C ASP A 33 1.12 -5.39 -26.37
N PHE A 34 0.76 -4.35 -25.61
CA PHE A 34 1.07 -4.27 -24.19
C PHE A 34 0.39 -5.40 -23.42
N TYR A 35 -0.91 -5.63 -23.63
CA TYR A 35 -1.66 -6.65 -22.89
C TYR A 35 -1.20 -8.06 -23.26
N GLN A 36 -0.89 -8.32 -24.53
CA GLN A 36 -0.28 -9.57 -24.97
C GLN A 36 1.04 -9.79 -24.23
N ARG A 37 1.93 -8.78 -24.21
CA ARG A 37 3.21 -8.91 -23.51
C ARG A 37 3.04 -9.13 -22.01
N LEU A 38 2.05 -8.48 -21.39
CA LEU A 38 1.73 -8.61 -19.96
C LEU A 38 1.26 -10.03 -19.58
N THR A 39 0.58 -10.73 -20.49
CA THR A 39 0.05 -12.08 -20.25
C THR A 39 1.03 -13.22 -20.54
N GLU A 40 2.21 -12.92 -21.10
CA GLU A 40 3.29 -13.91 -21.29
C GLU A 40 3.87 -14.40 -19.94
N GLU A 41 4.34 -15.64 -19.91
CA GLU A 41 5.08 -16.20 -18.77
C GLU A 41 6.59 -16.31 -19.09
N PRO A 42 7.47 -15.63 -18.33
CA PRO A 42 7.19 -14.74 -17.21
C PRO A 42 6.66 -13.36 -17.64
N PRO A 43 5.84 -12.71 -16.79
CA PRO A 43 5.32 -11.39 -17.06
C PRO A 43 6.47 -10.37 -17.18
N PRO A 44 6.27 -9.28 -17.92
CA PRO A 44 7.31 -8.29 -18.14
C PRO A 44 7.60 -7.53 -16.83
N PRO A 45 8.82 -7.01 -16.66
CA PRO A 45 9.09 -6.07 -15.57
C PRO A 45 8.20 -4.82 -15.67
N PRO A 46 8.08 -4.02 -14.59
CA PRO A 46 7.27 -2.79 -14.58
C PRO A 46 7.61 -1.80 -15.70
N ILE A 47 8.84 -1.86 -16.20
CA ILE A 47 9.33 -1.05 -17.32
C ILE A 47 10.02 -1.97 -18.31
N PHE A 48 9.55 -1.97 -19.55
CA PHE A 48 10.11 -2.78 -20.62
C PHE A 48 9.99 -2.06 -21.95
N ARG A 49 10.79 -2.51 -22.93
CA ARG A 49 10.75 -1.97 -24.29
C ARG A 49 10.13 -3.00 -25.22
N LEU A 50 9.19 -2.55 -26.04
CA LEU A 50 8.57 -3.33 -27.10
C LEU A 50 8.61 -2.49 -28.38
N GLU A 51 9.22 -3.05 -29.43
CA GLU A 51 9.52 -2.33 -30.67
C GLU A 51 10.24 -0.98 -30.45
N GLN A 52 9.58 0.13 -30.79
CA GLN A 52 10.12 1.49 -30.66
C GLN A 52 9.63 2.21 -29.40
N LEU A 53 8.79 1.58 -28.58
CA LEU A 53 8.20 2.18 -27.40
C LEU A 53 8.73 1.55 -26.11
N THR A 54 8.98 2.40 -25.12
CA THR A 54 9.22 2.01 -23.74
C THR A 54 7.91 2.13 -22.98
N TYR A 55 7.43 1.01 -22.44
CA TYR A 55 6.24 0.94 -21.62
C TYR A 55 6.64 0.99 -20.15
N CYS A 56 5.92 1.78 -19.36
CA CYS A 56 5.96 1.75 -17.91
C CYS A 56 4.54 1.54 -17.40
N TRP A 57 4.35 0.57 -16.50
CA TRP A 57 3.04 0.23 -15.98
C TRP A 57 3.03 0.07 -14.46
N VAL A 58 1.89 0.38 -13.85
CA VAL A 58 1.60 0.12 -12.44
C VAL A 58 0.23 -0.54 -12.32
N ASN A 59 0.11 -1.53 -11.42
CA ASN A 59 -1.19 -2.07 -11.04
C ASN A 59 -1.72 -1.32 -9.80
N CYS A 60 -2.94 -0.79 -9.89
CA CYS A 60 -3.64 -0.19 -8.77
C CYS A 60 -5.09 -0.68 -8.77
N ALA A 61 -5.50 -1.36 -7.69
CA ALA A 61 -6.86 -1.88 -7.51
C ALA A 61 -7.37 -2.74 -8.69
N GLY A 62 -6.50 -3.56 -9.30
CA GLY A 62 -6.87 -4.42 -10.43
C GLY A 62 -6.94 -3.72 -11.78
N LEU A 63 -6.58 -2.43 -11.85
CA LEU A 63 -6.40 -1.66 -13.07
C LEU A 63 -4.91 -1.51 -13.37
N TYR A 64 -4.55 -1.62 -14.66
CA TYR A 64 -3.20 -1.31 -15.13
C TYR A 64 -3.20 0.08 -15.73
N PHE A 65 -2.45 0.99 -15.10
CA PHE A 65 -2.15 2.30 -15.65
C PHE A 65 -0.84 2.18 -16.42
N VAL A 66 -0.79 2.74 -17.62
CA VAL A 66 0.36 2.56 -18.52
C VAL A 66 0.69 3.87 -19.22
N VAL A 67 1.98 4.17 -19.31
CA VAL A 67 2.53 5.18 -20.22
C VAL A 67 3.47 4.51 -21.21
N ALA A 68 3.40 4.95 -22.47
CA ALA A 68 4.32 4.53 -23.52
C ALA A 68 5.03 5.75 -24.11
N THR A 69 6.35 5.68 -24.23
CA THR A 69 7.18 6.74 -24.80
C THR A 69 8.24 6.17 -25.76
N PRO A 70 8.48 6.81 -26.92
CA PRO A 70 9.61 6.46 -27.77
C PRO A 70 10.94 7.00 -27.23
N GLU A 71 10.90 7.93 -26.27
CA GLU A 71 12.07 8.60 -25.74
C GLU A 71 12.77 7.81 -24.65
N ASN A 72 14.07 8.02 -24.53
CA ASN A 72 14.87 7.42 -23.48
C ASN A 72 14.75 8.22 -22.18
N MET A 73 13.64 8.02 -21.46
CA MET A 73 13.39 8.62 -20.15
C MET A 73 13.96 7.77 -19.02
N SER A 74 14.32 8.43 -17.91
CA SER A 74 14.71 7.72 -16.68
C SER A 74 13.56 6.82 -16.21
N PRO A 75 13.80 5.51 -15.98
CA PRO A 75 12.79 4.59 -15.48
C PRO A 75 12.11 5.08 -14.19
N SER A 76 12.89 5.63 -13.26
CA SER A 76 12.37 6.16 -11.99
C SER A 76 11.43 7.35 -12.18
N THR A 77 11.69 8.19 -13.19
CA THR A 77 10.81 9.34 -13.50
C THR A 77 9.49 8.88 -14.08
N LEU A 78 9.49 7.89 -14.99
CA LEU A 78 8.27 7.31 -15.54
C LEU A 78 7.42 6.67 -14.45
N GLU A 79 8.03 5.85 -13.60
CA GLU A 79 7.31 5.18 -12.52
C GLU A 79 6.73 6.18 -11.51
N LEU A 80 7.52 7.18 -11.10
CA LEU A 80 7.07 8.21 -10.17
C LEU A 80 5.89 9.01 -10.75
N LEU A 81 6.02 9.46 -12.00
CA LEU A 81 4.97 10.21 -12.69
C LEU A 81 3.69 9.39 -12.78
N LEU A 82 3.79 8.13 -13.20
CA LEU A 82 2.63 7.26 -13.34
C LEU A 82 1.94 7.03 -11.99
N ARG A 83 2.70 6.79 -10.91
CA ARG A 83 2.17 6.73 -9.55
C ARG A 83 1.51 8.05 -9.14
N ARG A 84 2.08 9.21 -9.46
CA ARG A 84 1.43 10.50 -9.17
C ARG A 84 0.14 10.69 -9.95
N ILE A 85 0.08 10.33 -11.24
CA ILE A 85 -1.17 10.36 -12.02
C ILE A 85 -2.26 9.52 -11.34
N THR A 86 -1.94 8.31 -10.85
CA THR A 86 -2.93 7.49 -10.13
C THR A 86 -3.45 8.15 -8.86
N VAL A 87 -2.57 8.85 -8.11
CA VAL A 87 -2.96 9.58 -6.89
C VAL A 87 -3.84 10.77 -7.22
N VAL A 88 -3.46 11.57 -8.23
CA VAL A 88 -4.24 12.74 -8.68
C VAL A 88 -5.63 12.29 -9.14
N LEU A 89 -5.73 11.27 -10.00
CA LEU A 89 -7.02 10.73 -10.41
C LEU A 89 -7.85 10.25 -9.21
N SER A 90 -7.21 9.59 -8.23
CA SER A 90 -7.92 9.19 -7.01
C SER A 90 -8.37 10.37 -6.16
N ASP A 91 -7.64 11.48 -6.12
CA ASP A 91 -8.07 12.68 -5.40
C ASP A 91 -9.28 13.34 -6.06
N TYR A 92 -9.34 13.37 -7.39
CA TYR A 92 -10.46 13.94 -8.13
C TYR A 92 -11.70 13.03 -8.15
N LEU A 93 -11.52 11.71 -8.16
CA LEU A 93 -12.59 10.71 -8.19
C LEU A 93 -13.01 10.19 -6.81
N GLY A 94 -12.21 10.45 -5.78
CA GLY A 94 -12.34 9.86 -4.44
C GLY A 94 -11.62 8.52 -4.32
N LYS A 95 -12.06 7.52 -5.10
CA LYS A 95 -11.37 6.23 -5.28
C LYS A 95 -11.22 5.92 -6.77
N CYS A 96 -10.05 5.41 -7.18
CA CYS A 96 -9.86 4.86 -8.53
C CYS A 96 -10.33 3.39 -8.59
N THR A 97 -11.52 3.16 -9.15
CA THR A 97 -12.05 1.83 -9.49
C THR A 97 -12.51 1.82 -10.95
N GLU A 98 -12.71 0.64 -11.54
CA GLU A 98 -13.20 0.52 -12.92
C GLU A 98 -14.50 1.32 -13.12
N LEU A 99 -15.43 1.21 -12.16
CA LEU A 99 -16.72 1.90 -12.19
C LEU A 99 -16.58 3.42 -12.03
N SER A 100 -15.74 3.90 -11.11
CA SER A 100 -15.59 5.34 -10.89
C SER A 100 -14.97 6.05 -12.09
N ILE A 101 -14.01 5.41 -12.76
CA ILE A 101 -13.40 5.93 -13.99
C ILE A 101 -14.43 5.93 -15.13
N GLN A 102 -15.17 4.84 -15.33
CA GLN A 102 -16.16 4.74 -16.41
C GLN A 102 -17.27 5.78 -16.33
N LYS A 103 -17.75 6.09 -15.12
CA LYS A 103 -18.76 7.14 -14.91
C LYS A 103 -18.20 8.55 -15.15
N ASN A 104 -16.90 8.75 -14.94
CA ASN A 104 -16.27 10.06 -14.91
C ASN A 104 -15.21 10.25 -16.01
N LEU A 105 -15.40 9.66 -17.20
CA LEU A 105 -14.40 9.68 -18.27
C LEU A 105 -14.00 11.11 -18.69
N ALA A 106 -14.95 12.04 -18.79
CA ALA A 106 -14.66 13.43 -19.16
C ALA A 106 -13.69 14.10 -18.17
N LEU A 107 -13.94 13.93 -16.86
CA LEU A 107 -13.06 14.40 -15.79
C LEU A 107 -11.69 13.71 -15.84
N CYS A 108 -11.65 12.40 -16.10
CA CYS A 108 -10.38 11.68 -16.20
C CYS A 108 -9.52 12.19 -17.36
N TYR A 109 -10.11 12.40 -18.54
CA TYR A 109 -9.40 12.96 -19.69
C TYR A 109 -8.89 14.38 -19.42
N GLU A 110 -9.72 15.23 -18.80
CA GLU A 110 -9.32 16.58 -18.42
C GLU A 110 -8.13 16.56 -17.44
N VAL A 111 -8.22 15.79 -16.36
CA VAL A 111 -7.11 15.66 -15.38
C VAL A 111 -5.84 15.13 -16.04
N VAL A 112 -5.94 14.12 -16.91
CA VAL A 112 -4.79 13.56 -17.63
C VAL A 112 -4.16 14.59 -18.57
N ASP A 113 -4.97 15.38 -19.28
CA ASP A 113 -4.49 16.41 -20.20
C ASP A 113 -3.82 17.58 -19.46
N GLU A 114 -4.31 17.96 -18.28
CA GLU A 114 -3.68 18.99 -17.46
C GLU A 114 -2.38 18.51 -16.81
N VAL A 115 -2.29 17.22 -16.42
CA VAL A 115 -1.03 16.64 -15.92
C VAL A 115 -0.01 16.45 -17.04
N LEU A 116 -0.46 16.00 -18.22
CA LEU A 116 0.36 15.66 -19.39
C LEU A 116 0.02 16.57 -20.58
N SER A 117 0.31 17.86 -20.47
CA SER A 117 0.06 18.81 -21.56
C SER A 117 0.88 18.43 -22.80
N PHE A 118 0.18 18.01 -23.86
CA PHE A 118 0.79 17.47 -25.09
C PHE A 118 1.77 16.32 -24.84
N GLY A 119 1.59 15.55 -23.77
CA GLY A 119 2.49 14.45 -23.39
C GLY A 119 3.70 14.89 -22.55
N CYS A 120 3.89 16.19 -22.32
CA CYS A 120 4.90 16.73 -21.43
C CYS A 120 4.34 16.78 -20.00
N PRO A 121 5.00 16.16 -19.00
CA PRO A 121 4.56 16.28 -17.60
C PRO A 121 4.63 17.75 -17.14
N GLN A 122 3.54 18.27 -16.58
CA GLN A 122 3.47 19.64 -16.05
C GLN A 122 3.31 19.61 -14.53
N ALA A 123 2.11 19.94 -14.03
CA ALA A 123 1.80 19.92 -12.62
C ALA A 123 1.25 18.54 -12.22
N THR A 124 1.85 17.93 -11.20
CA THR A 124 1.44 16.60 -10.67
C THR A 124 0.79 16.69 -9.30
N ASP A 125 0.50 17.91 -8.83
CA ASP A 125 -0.14 18.16 -7.54
C ASP A 125 -1.60 18.56 -7.75
N SER A 126 -2.51 17.83 -7.11
CA SER A 126 -3.96 17.98 -7.27
C SER A 126 -4.43 19.42 -7.02
N SER A 127 -3.82 20.12 -6.07
CA SER A 127 -4.13 21.53 -5.75
C SER A 127 -3.79 22.51 -6.87
N MET A 128 -2.70 22.26 -7.61
CA MET A 128 -2.30 23.13 -8.72
C MET A 128 -3.26 22.97 -9.91
N LEU A 129 -3.86 21.78 -10.06
CA LEU A 129 -4.78 21.48 -11.15
C LEU A 129 -6.21 21.98 -10.89
N LEU A 130 -6.53 22.33 -9.63
CA LEU A 130 -7.91 22.54 -9.19
C LEU A 130 -8.63 23.73 -9.84
N HIS A 131 -7.87 24.69 -10.36
CA HIS A 131 -8.40 25.84 -11.09
C HIS A 131 -8.44 25.62 -12.62
N LEU A 132 -7.84 24.52 -13.10
CA LEU A 132 -7.77 24.13 -14.51
C LEU A 132 -8.80 23.04 -14.84
N VAL A 133 -9.22 22.27 -13.84
CA VAL A 133 -10.24 21.22 -13.97
C VAL A 133 -11.63 21.79 -13.71
N HIS A 134 -12.52 21.64 -14.70
CA HIS A 134 -13.87 22.19 -14.71
C HIS A 134 -14.97 21.12 -14.62
N ASN A 135 -14.68 19.88 -15.03
CA ASN A 135 -15.67 18.81 -14.91
C ASN A 135 -15.94 18.48 -13.45
N GLU A 136 -17.22 18.22 -13.14
CA GLU A 136 -17.66 17.78 -11.83
C GLU A 136 -17.66 16.25 -11.77
N VAL A 137 -17.39 15.69 -10.59
CA VAL A 137 -17.44 14.26 -10.34
C VAL A 137 -18.88 13.78 -10.11
N GLU A 138 -19.27 12.70 -10.77
CA GLU A 138 -20.40 11.87 -10.38
C GLU A 138 -19.93 10.90 -9.29
N TYR A 139 -20.28 11.22 -8.05
CA TYR A 139 -19.84 10.51 -6.85
C TYR A 139 -21.04 10.07 -6.01
N ASP A 140 -21.08 8.77 -5.69
CA ASP A 140 -22.06 8.19 -4.77
C ASP A 140 -21.32 7.58 -3.56
N GLN A 141 -21.52 8.17 -2.38
CA GLN A 141 -20.90 7.74 -1.12
C GLN A 141 -21.25 6.30 -0.76
N ASN A 142 -22.46 5.85 -1.08
CA ASN A 142 -22.93 4.52 -0.72
C ASN A 142 -22.27 3.42 -1.58
N PHE A 143 -21.76 3.78 -2.76
CA PHE A 143 -21.18 2.83 -3.70
C PHE A 143 -19.77 2.38 -3.31
N LEU A 144 -19.02 3.17 -2.52
CA LEU A 144 -17.59 2.92 -2.24
C LEU A 144 -17.31 2.08 -0.99
N THR A 145 -18.30 1.88 -0.12
CA THR A 145 -18.21 1.03 1.08
C THR A 145 -18.26 -0.46 0.75
N THR A 146 -18.74 -0.81 -0.45
CA THR A 146 -19.04 -2.20 -0.83
C THR A 146 -17.84 -2.95 -1.43
N PHE A 147 -16.84 -2.26 -1.97
CA PHE A 147 -15.86 -2.87 -2.88
C PHE A 147 -14.45 -3.10 -2.31
N LEU A 148 -14.07 -2.53 -1.17
CA LEU A 148 -12.77 -2.77 -0.52
C LEU A 148 -12.90 -2.70 1.01
N GLN A 149 -12.46 -3.76 1.72
CA GLN A 149 -12.62 -3.90 3.18
C GLN A 149 -11.63 -3.07 4.02
N THR A 150 -10.64 -2.43 3.40
CA THR A 150 -9.66 -1.61 4.11
C THR A 150 -10.12 -0.15 4.18
N GLU A 151 -11.24 0.12 4.86
CA GLU A 151 -11.61 1.50 5.16
C GLU A 151 -10.55 2.10 6.10
N ILE A 152 -9.78 3.05 5.55
CA ILE A 152 -8.78 3.78 6.33
C ILE A 152 -9.51 4.59 7.41
N PHE A 153 -10.60 5.29 7.10
CA PHE A 153 -11.42 5.92 8.14
C PHE A 153 -12.89 5.54 7.92
N PRO A 154 -13.48 4.70 8.79
CA PRO A 154 -14.85 4.24 8.58
C PRO A 154 -15.84 5.37 8.77
N GLY A 155 -16.71 5.59 7.77
CA GLY A 155 -17.74 6.63 7.80
C GLY A 155 -17.23 8.08 7.67
N GLU A 156 -15.92 8.29 7.53
CA GLU A 156 -15.32 9.61 7.41
C GLU A 156 -15.10 10.03 5.95
N GLY A 157 -15.08 11.33 5.69
CA GLY A 157 -14.89 11.93 4.36
C GLY A 157 -13.50 11.72 3.73
N PHE A 158 -12.72 10.71 4.13
CA PHE A 158 -11.36 10.49 3.65
C PHE A 158 -11.31 10.27 2.14
N ASP A 159 -12.25 9.50 1.58
CA ASP A 159 -12.35 9.21 0.15
C ASP A 159 -13.18 10.23 -0.63
N ARG A 160 -13.41 11.42 -0.03
CA ARG A 160 -14.12 12.50 -0.69
C ARG A 160 -13.33 13.01 -1.92
N PRO A 161 -13.99 13.21 -3.08
CA PRO A 161 -13.34 13.79 -4.25
C PRO A 161 -13.12 15.29 -4.13
N LEU A 162 -12.16 15.82 -4.90
CA LEU A 162 -11.89 17.26 -5.01
C LEU A 162 -12.83 17.99 -5.98
N ALA A 163 -13.21 17.37 -7.10
CA ALA A 163 -14.09 17.96 -8.12
C ALA A 163 -15.59 17.87 -7.78
N LEU A 164 -15.94 18.15 -6.52
CA LEU A 164 -17.33 18.21 -6.09
C LEU A 164 -18.07 19.38 -6.74
N LYS A 165 -19.39 19.23 -6.86
CA LYS A 165 -20.27 20.30 -7.32
C LYS A 165 -20.16 21.51 -6.40
N THR A 166 -20.28 22.71 -6.97
CA THR A 166 -20.14 23.96 -6.20
C THR A 166 -21.12 24.03 -5.01
N SER A 167 -22.34 23.49 -5.16
CA SER A 167 -23.37 23.43 -4.11
C SER A 167 -23.05 22.44 -2.98
N GLU A 168 -22.22 21.44 -3.24
CA GLU A 168 -21.78 20.43 -2.27
C GLU A 168 -20.50 20.89 -1.55
N ARG A 169 -19.58 21.52 -2.28
CA ARG A 169 -18.31 22.05 -1.74
C ARG A 169 -18.50 23.09 -0.63
N THR A 170 -19.59 23.85 -0.66
CA THR A 170 -19.94 24.81 0.40
C THR A 170 -20.48 24.15 1.67
N LYS A 171 -20.93 22.89 1.58
CA LYS A 171 -21.47 22.10 2.69
C LYS A 171 -20.45 21.15 3.30
N THR A 172 -19.30 20.96 2.65
CA THR A 172 -18.26 20.05 3.15
C THR A 172 -17.55 20.62 4.36
N ASN A 173 -17.31 19.78 5.35
CA ASN A 173 -16.50 20.11 6.51
C ASN A 173 -15.03 20.37 6.13
N ASN A 174 -14.39 21.28 6.86
CA ASN A 174 -12.95 21.49 6.81
C ASN A 174 -12.26 20.37 7.59
N GLU A 175 -11.59 19.48 6.87
CA GLU A 175 -11.05 18.24 7.44
C GLU A 175 -9.63 17.99 6.91
N ILE A 176 -8.80 17.42 7.76
CA ILE A 176 -7.46 16.99 7.42
C ILE A 176 -7.19 15.62 8.02
N PHE A 177 -6.64 14.74 7.20
CA PHE A 177 -6.33 13.36 7.54
C PHE A 177 -4.83 13.13 7.47
N ILE A 178 -4.27 12.54 8.51
CA ILE A 178 -2.88 12.08 8.56
C ILE A 178 -2.89 10.56 8.64
N VAL A 179 -2.20 9.91 7.72
CA VAL A 179 -2.01 8.46 7.73
C VAL A 179 -0.52 8.18 7.85
N LEU A 180 -0.13 7.58 8.97
CA LEU A 180 1.19 6.98 9.13
C LEU A 180 1.08 5.50 8.75
N SER A 181 1.75 5.12 7.67
CA SER A 181 1.79 3.74 7.19
C SER A 181 3.20 3.19 7.32
N GLU A 182 3.36 2.04 7.97
CA GLU A 182 4.61 1.29 8.03
C GLU A 182 4.53 0.02 7.21
N LYS A 183 5.56 -0.23 6.40
CA LYS A 183 5.77 -1.50 5.73
C LYS A 183 6.85 -2.29 6.47
N LEU A 184 6.46 -3.39 7.11
CA LEU A 184 7.35 -4.23 7.92
C LEU A 184 7.96 -5.36 7.08
N SER A 185 9.28 -5.30 6.87
CA SER A 185 10.05 -6.40 6.27
C SER A 185 10.89 -7.05 7.34
N LEU A 186 10.58 -8.31 7.66
CA LEU A 186 11.19 -9.02 8.78
C LEU A 186 11.38 -10.49 8.42
N THR A 187 12.59 -11.00 8.64
CA THR A 187 12.93 -12.41 8.44
C THR A 187 13.31 -13.02 9.77
N LEU A 188 12.56 -14.02 10.23
CA LEU A 188 12.82 -14.76 11.47
C LEU A 188 13.39 -16.14 11.19
N THR A 189 14.16 -16.64 12.14
CA THR A 189 14.58 -18.05 12.24
C THR A 189 13.47 -18.92 12.85
N ALA A 190 13.64 -20.25 12.78
CA ALA A 190 12.80 -21.22 13.49
C ALA A 190 12.69 -20.95 15.01
N GLN A 191 13.74 -20.41 15.63
CA GLN A 191 13.77 -20.10 17.06
C GLN A 191 13.16 -18.72 17.39
N GLY A 192 12.65 -17.99 16.39
CA GLY A 192 12.08 -16.65 16.57
C GLY A 192 13.12 -15.52 16.64
N ASN A 193 14.40 -15.81 16.39
CA ASN A 193 15.42 -14.76 16.29
C ASN A 193 15.27 -14.00 14.97
N ILE A 194 15.40 -12.68 15.02
CA ILE A 194 15.27 -11.78 13.86
C ILE A 194 16.62 -11.72 13.13
N ILE A 195 16.65 -12.15 11.87
CA ILE A 195 17.84 -12.12 11.00
C ILE A 195 17.94 -10.77 10.30
N ASN A 196 16.84 -10.31 9.73
CA ASN A 196 16.75 -9.06 9.01
C ASN A 196 15.50 -8.31 9.45
N SER A 197 15.64 -7.01 9.67
CA SER A 197 14.53 -6.11 9.96
C SER A 197 14.71 -4.80 9.23
N ASN A 198 13.68 -4.40 8.51
CA ASN A 198 13.59 -3.12 7.85
C ASN A 198 12.14 -2.65 7.88
N ILE A 199 11.92 -1.51 8.52
CA ILE A 199 10.64 -0.82 8.55
C ILE A 199 10.80 0.42 7.67
N THR A 200 9.97 0.51 6.64
CA THR A 200 9.84 1.72 5.80
C THR A 200 8.52 2.39 6.13
N GLY A 201 8.59 3.60 6.67
CA GLY A 201 7.44 4.38 7.07
C GLY A 201 7.14 5.55 6.14
N LEU A 202 5.86 5.83 5.96
CA LEU A 202 5.32 6.87 5.08
C LEU A 202 4.28 7.69 5.86
N CYS A 203 4.44 9.00 5.90
CA CYS A 203 3.44 9.92 6.43
C CYS A 203 2.75 10.65 5.28
N THR A 204 1.49 10.30 5.03
CA THR A 204 0.66 10.92 4.00
C THR A 204 -0.38 11.83 4.65
N VAL A 205 -0.52 13.03 4.10
CA VAL A 205 -1.53 14.01 4.51
C VAL A 205 -2.54 14.15 3.39
N LYS A 206 -3.83 13.97 3.72
CA LYS A 206 -4.94 14.30 2.83
C LYS A 206 -5.70 15.50 3.37
N SER A 207 -5.64 16.61 2.65
CA SER A 207 -6.22 17.89 3.09
C SER A 207 -7.40 18.29 2.24
N PHE A 208 -8.48 18.69 2.92
CA PHE A 208 -9.64 19.33 2.31
C PHE A 208 -9.91 20.72 2.92
N LEU A 209 -8.86 21.36 3.40
CA LEU A 209 -8.94 22.67 4.02
C LEU A 209 -9.18 23.75 2.94
N GLN A 210 -10.15 24.63 3.20
CA GLN A 210 -10.56 25.68 2.26
C GLN A 210 -9.66 26.94 2.31
N SER A 211 -8.92 27.16 3.40
CA SER A 211 -8.01 28.28 3.60
C SER A 211 -6.54 27.85 3.47
N VAL A 212 -5.61 28.81 3.49
CA VAL A 212 -4.16 28.54 3.60
C VAL A 212 -3.86 28.16 5.05
N PRO A 213 -3.72 26.87 5.40
CA PRO A 213 -3.58 26.45 6.78
C PRO A 213 -2.11 26.39 7.17
N SER A 214 -1.81 26.74 8.41
CA SER A 214 -0.53 26.41 9.02
C SER A 214 -0.72 25.18 9.89
N CYS A 215 -0.16 24.04 9.48
CA CYS A 215 -0.20 22.79 10.22
C CYS A 215 1.14 22.56 10.92
N VAL A 216 1.09 22.02 12.13
CA VAL A 216 2.28 21.59 12.87
C VAL A 216 2.04 20.17 13.40
N ILE A 217 2.94 19.25 13.04
CA ILE A 217 3.00 17.90 13.60
C ILE A 217 4.26 17.82 14.46
N GLN A 218 4.10 17.34 15.69
CA GLN A 218 5.21 17.08 16.59
C GLN A 218 5.33 15.59 16.86
N LEU A 219 6.47 15.00 16.50
CA LEU A 219 6.75 13.59 16.77
C LEU A 219 7.21 13.40 18.23
N ASP A 220 7.27 12.15 18.70
CA ASP A 220 7.79 11.87 20.04
C ASP A 220 9.21 12.43 20.23
N SER A 221 9.41 13.15 21.34
CA SER A 221 10.71 13.59 21.84
C SER A 221 11.76 12.48 21.97
N GLN A 222 11.32 11.21 22.07
CA GLN A 222 12.17 10.02 22.13
C GLN A 222 12.61 9.49 20.75
N ALA A 223 12.22 10.15 19.65
CA ALA A 223 12.66 9.80 18.31
C ALA A 223 14.03 10.42 17.98
N PHE A 224 14.99 9.57 17.63
CA PHE A 224 16.34 9.94 17.20
C PHE A 224 16.58 9.49 15.76
N PHE A 225 17.00 10.41 14.89
CA PHE A 225 17.31 10.13 13.48
C PHE A 225 18.82 10.29 13.22
N LYS A 226 19.50 9.23 12.76
CA LYS A 226 20.96 9.23 12.55
C LYS A 226 21.43 10.27 11.53
N THR A 227 20.60 10.64 10.56
CA THR A 227 20.91 11.68 9.55
C THR A 227 20.83 13.11 10.08
N ARG A 228 20.39 13.32 11.33
CA ARG A 228 20.20 14.65 11.93
C ARG A 228 21.12 14.86 13.13
N ASN A 229 21.37 16.13 13.45
CA ASN A 229 22.19 16.49 14.60
C ASN A 229 21.32 16.57 15.86
N MET A 230 21.03 15.40 16.45
CA MET A 230 20.11 15.26 17.59
C MET A 230 20.80 14.61 18.80
N PRO A 231 20.23 14.73 20.01
CA PRO A 231 20.73 14.05 21.19
C PRO A 231 20.79 12.53 20.98
N LYS A 232 21.97 11.95 21.22
CA LYS A 232 22.17 10.50 21.19
C LYS A 232 21.60 9.89 22.49
N ASN A 233 21.17 8.62 22.45
CA ASN A 233 20.56 7.85 23.56
C ASN A 233 19.05 8.06 23.78
N LEU A 234 18.28 8.32 22.73
CA LEU A 234 16.82 8.25 22.81
C LEU A 234 16.32 6.82 22.56
N LEU A 235 15.09 6.52 23.00
CA LEU A 235 14.52 5.17 22.96
C LEU A 235 14.31 4.65 21.52
N TYR A 236 13.86 5.52 20.61
CA TYR A 236 13.47 5.14 19.27
C TYR A 236 14.51 5.65 18.26
N GLU A 237 15.35 4.74 17.77
CA GLU A 237 16.37 5.04 16.77
C GLU A 237 15.87 4.73 15.34
N TYR A 238 16.07 5.71 14.44
CA TYR A 238 15.74 5.67 13.02
C TYR A 238 16.99 5.97 12.18
N ASP A 239 17.09 5.32 11.02
CA ASP A 239 18.26 5.46 10.16
C ASP A 239 18.26 6.77 9.41
N ASP A 240 17.11 7.11 8.80
CA ASP A 240 16.96 8.32 8.00
C ASP A 240 15.50 8.80 8.00
N ILE A 241 15.33 10.07 7.65
CA ILE A 241 14.04 10.71 7.40
C ILE A 241 14.21 11.70 6.25
N THR A 242 13.29 11.64 5.29
CA THR A 242 13.24 12.52 4.12
C THR A 242 11.91 13.26 4.10
N PHE A 243 11.98 14.58 3.99
CA PHE A 243 10.82 15.47 4.05
C PHE A 243 10.37 15.89 2.66
N ALA A 244 9.07 16.17 2.56
CA ALA A 244 8.51 16.80 1.38
C ALA A 244 9.05 18.23 1.20
N PRO A 245 9.10 18.74 -0.05
CA PRO A 245 9.61 20.09 -0.32
C PRO A 245 8.85 21.21 0.40
N TYR A 246 7.57 21.00 0.69
CA TYR A 246 6.71 21.98 1.38
C TYR A 246 6.78 21.90 2.92
N ALA A 247 7.57 20.99 3.48
CA ALA A 247 7.73 20.84 4.91
C ALA A 247 8.88 21.71 5.45
N LEU A 248 8.57 22.55 6.44
CA LEU A 248 9.52 23.38 7.16
C LEU A 248 10.04 22.62 8.39
N THR A 249 11.36 22.40 8.43
CA THR A 249 12.01 21.54 9.43
C THR A 249 12.94 22.29 10.39
N ASN A 250 12.81 23.61 10.47
CA ASN A 250 13.70 24.49 11.27
C ASN A 250 13.75 24.09 12.75
N SER A 251 12.63 23.65 13.31
CA SER A 251 12.49 23.23 14.71
C SER A 251 12.70 21.73 14.92
N PHE A 252 12.74 20.93 13.84
CA PHE A 252 12.72 19.46 13.92
C PHE A 252 13.87 18.89 14.78
N ASP A 253 15.07 19.43 14.60
CA ASP A 253 16.28 19.03 15.33
C ASP A 253 16.27 19.46 16.81
N SER A 254 15.35 20.33 17.23
CA SER A 254 15.16 20.75 18.63
C SER A 254 14.01 20.03 19.33
N ASP A 255 12.82 20.03 18.75
CA ASP A 255 11.57 19.63 19.43
C ASP A 255 10.74 18.61 18.63
N ARG A 256 11.27 18.12 17.50
CA ARG A 256 10.60 17.19 16.56
C ARG A 256 9.34 17.77 15.89
N SER A 257 9.20 19.10 15.88
CA SER A 257 8.09 19.77 15.20
C SER A 257 8.39 19.98 13.72
N ILE A 258 7.40 19.65 12.89
CA ILE A 258 7.37 19.83 11.44
C ILE A 258 6.21 20.75 11.12
N SER A 259 6.52 21.94 10.58
CA SER A 259 5.50 22.90 10.16
C SER A 259 5.29 22.79 8.66
N PHE A 260 4.06 22.82 8.17
CA PHE A 260 3.76 22.69 6.75
C PHE A 260 2.42 23.33 6.38
N CYS A 261 2.28 23.68 5.11
CA CYS A 261 1.01 24.06 4.49
C CYS A 261 0.62 22.94 3.53
N PRO A 262 -0.35 22.07 3.88
CA PRO A 262 -0.65 20.90 3.07
C PRO A 262 -1.32 21.30 1.74
N PRO A 263 -0.87 20.75 0.60
CA PRO A 263 -1.62 20.81 -0.65
C PRO A 263 -3.02 20.20 -0.48
N GLN A 264 -4.00 20.67 -1.27
CA GLN A 264 -5.31 20.00 -1.36
C GLN A 264 -5.18 18.63 -2.01
N GLY A 265 -5.88 17.64 -1.47
CA GLY A 265 -5.74 16.24 -1.87
C GLY A 265 -4.65 15.50 -1.08
N SER A 266 -4.18 14.38 -1.63
CA SER A 266 -3.22 13.48 -1.00
C SER A 266 -1.78 13.86 -1.32
N SER A 267 -0.99 14.10 -0.28
CA SER A 267 0.40 14.53 -0.39
C SER A 267 1.29 13.79 0.60
N LEU A 268 2.51 13.47 0.18
CA LEU A 268 3.52 12.90 1.06
C LEU A 268 4.12 14.02 1.91
N LEU A 269 4.14 13.87 3.25
CA LEU A 269 4.80 14.81 4.16
C LEU A 269 6.24 14.39 4.49
N PHE A 270 6.45 13.12 4.87
CA PHE A 270 7.80 12.57 5.08
C PHE A 270 7.82 11.05 4.93
N THR A 271 9.00 10.53 4.62
CA THR A 271 9.34 9.10 4.69
C THR A 271 10.43 8.89 5.72
N TYR A 272 10.46 7.74 6.37
CA TYR A 272 11.52 7.37 7.29
C TYR A 272 11.82 5.87 7.20
N ARG A 273 12.99 5.49 7.69
CA ARG A 273 13.42 4.09 7.71
C ARG A 273 14.05 3.75 9.05
N THR A 274 13.83 2.52 9.50
CA THR A 274 14.58 1.95 10.63
C THR A 274 14.88 0.48 10.39
N THR A 275 16.13 0.09 10.64
CA THR A 275 16.55 -1.31 10.73
C THR A 275 16.45 -1.87 12.14
N ARG A 276 16.00 -1.06 13.11
CA ARG A 276 15.81 -1.53 14.48
C ARG A 276 14.63 -2.52 14.50
N PRO A 277 14.83 -3.76 15.00
CA PRO A 277 13.77 -4.74 15.02
C PRO A 277 12.65 -4.33 16.00
N PRO A 278 11.38 -4.59 15.65
CA PRO A 278 10.29 -4.47 16.61
C PRO A 278 10.45 -5.55 17.68
N SER A 279 10.21 -5.18 18.94
CA SER A 279 10.35 -6.07 20.08
C SER A 279 9.13 -5.91 21.01
N PRO A 280 8.20 -6.88 21.05
CA PRO A 280 8.17 -8.15 20.30
C PRO A 280 7.75 -7.98 18.82
N PRO A 281 8.08 -8.94 17.94
CA PRO A 281 7.63 -8.94 16.55
C PRO A 281 6.12 -9.26 16.45
N PRO A 282 5.32 -8.61 15.58
CA PRO A 282 3.85 -8.66 15.63
C PRO A 282 3.21 -10.06 15.63
N PHE A 283 3.85 -11.02 14.95
CA PHE A 283 3.44 -12.41 14.91
C PHE A 283 4.61 -13.33 15.21
N THR A 284 4.35 -14.43 15.90
CA THR A 284 5.30 -15.54 16.06
C THR A 284 4.67 -16.80 15.49
N VAL A 285 5.47 -17.60 14.79
CA VAL A 285 5.02 -18.85 14.17
C VAL A 285 5.82 -20.01 14.74
N VAL A 286 5.13 -21.02 15.23
CA VAL A 286 5.73 -22.25 15.77
C VAL A 286 5.13 -23.46 15.06
N PRO A 287 5.93 -24.19 14.25
CA PRO A 287 5.51 -25.44 13.65
C PRO A 287 5.70 -26.62 14.62
N TYR A 288 4.72 -27.53 14.64
CA TYR A 288 4.76 -28.79 15.38
C TYR A 288 4.54 -29.95 14.42
N PHE A 289 5.50 -30.86 14.31
CA PHE A 289 5.38 -32.06 13.50
C PHE A 289 4.58 -33.13 14.27
N GLU A 290 3.36 -33.43 13.80
CA GLU A 290 2.48 -34.39 14.48
C GLU A 290 2.72 -35.81 13.99
N ASN A 291 2.87 -35.99 12.68
CA ASN A 291 2.96 -37.31 12.07
C ASN A 291 3.80 -37.26 10.80
N THR A 292 4.80 -38.13 10.72
CA THR A 292 5.63 -38.33 9.53
C THR A 292 5.53 -39.80 9.13
N GLN A 293 4.75 -40.07 8.10
CA GLN A 293 4.67 -41.36 7.42
C GLN A 293 5.57 -41.33 6.18
N PRO A 294 5.92 -42.48 5.57
CA PRO A 294 6.86 -42.52 4.44
C PRO A 294 6.52 -41.60 3.25
N LYS A 295 5.24 -41.23 3.09
CA LYS A 295 4.73 -40.37 2.01
C LYS A 295 3.90 -39.18 2.49
N VAL A 296 3.68 -39.03 3.79
CA VAL A 296 2.75 -38.02 4.33
C VAL A 296 3.41 -37.31 5.49
N VAL A 297 3.44 -35.98 5.43
CA VAL A 297 3.90 -35.12 6.52
C VAL A 297 2.72 -34.29 6.99
N VAL A 298 2.50 -34.28 8.30
CA VAL A 298 1.48 -33.45 8.94
C VAL A 298 2.14 -32.49 9.92
N VAL A 299 1.96 -31.20 9.64
CA VAL A 299 2.52 -30.10 10.42
C VAL A 299 1.38 -29.27 10.98
N ARG A 300 1.32 -29.12 12.30
CA ARG A 300 0.44 -28.15 12.95
C ARG A 300 1.20 -26.84 13.13
N VAL A 301 0.75 -25.78 12.49
CA VAL A 301 1.36 -24.45 12.61
C VAL A 301 0.54 -23.65 13.60
N ALA A 302 1.15 -23.23 14.69
CA ALA A 302 0.58 -22.27 15.64
C ALA A 302 1.10 -20.87 15.34
N VAL A 303 0.19 -19.91 15.22
CA VAL A 303 0.49 -18.50 14.98
C VAL A 303 -0.02 -17.72 16.17
N THR A 304 0.84 -16.94 16.80
CA THR A 304 0.53 -16.13 17.97
C THR A 304 0.75 -14.66 17.65
N SER A 305 -0.22 -13.79 17.93
CA SER A 305 -0.05 -12.34 17.85
C SER A 305 0.54 -11.80 19.15
N THR A 306 1.39 -10.77 19.05
CA THR A 306 2.03 -10.15 20.23
C THR A 306 1.65 -8.69 20.43
N PHE A 307 0.78 -8.15 19.56
CA PHE A 307 0.25 -6.79 19.71
C PHE A 307 -0.85 -6.73 20.79
N PRO A 308 -1.15 -5.54 21.33
CA PRO A 308 -2.14 -5.34 22.39
C PRO A 308 -3.53 -5.91 22.07
N VAL A 309 -4.28 -6.31 23.10
CA VAL A 309 -5.59 -7.02 22.98
C VAL A 309 -6.66 -6.20 22.25
N ASP A 310 -6.60 -4.88 22.34
CA ASP A 310 -7.48 -3.93 21.68
C ASP A 310 -7.17 -3.77 20.18
N VAL A 311 -5.97 -4.16 19.76
CA VAL A 311 -5.52 -4.09 18.37
C VAL A 311 -5.91 -5.37 17.64
N LYS A 312 -6.31 -5.22 16.37
CA LYS A 312 -6.71 -6.31 15.49
C LYS A 312 -5.97 -6.22 14.16
N ALA A 313 -5.55 -7.36 13.64
CA ALA A 313 -5.07 -7.47 12.28
C ALA A 313 -6.21 -7.94 11.36
N THR A 314 -6.31 -7.37 10.17
CA THR A 314 -7.27 -7.73 9.13
C THR A 314 -6.55 -8.35 7.94
N ASP A 315 -7.29 -9.17 7.18
CA ASP A 315 -6.81 -9.81 5.94
C ASP A 315 -5.49 -10.60 6.12
N VAL A 316 -5.36 -11.29 7.26
CA VAL A 316 -4.15 -12.04 7.58
C VAL A 316 -4.09 -13.30 6.70
N SER A 317 -3.04 -13.41 5.90
CA SER A 317 -2.80 -14.54 5.01
C SER A 317 -1.48 -15.22 5.37
N ILE A 318 -1.54 -16.43 5.90
CA ILE A 318 -0.38 -17.28 6.17
C ILE A 318 -0.14 -18.14 4.94
N ILE A 319 1.00 -17.92 4.29
CA ILE A 319 1.36 -18.52 3.01
C ILE A 319 2.50 -19.51 3.26
N PHE A 320 2.23 -20.77 3.00
CA PHE A 320 3.19 -21.85 3.12
C PHE A 320 3.70 -22.25 1.75
N GLN A 321 5.00 -22.06 1.49
CA GLN A 321 5.62 -22.56 0.26
C GLN A 321 5.86 -24.07 0.36
N CYS A 322 5.21 -24.85 -0.52
CA CYS A 322 5.40 -26.29 -0.56
C CYS A 322 6.71 -26.66 -1.27
N PRO A 323 7.41 -27.72 -0.83
CA PRO A 323 8.50 -28.34 -1.58
C PRO A 323 8.10 -28.73 -3.01
N VAL A 324 9.10 -28.81 -3.90
CA VAL A 324 8.91 -29.16 -5.31
C VAL A 324 8.36 -30.58 -5.46
N GLU A 325 8.71 -31.45 -4.53
CA GLU A 325 8.38 -32.87 -4.49
C GLU A 325 6.97 -33.14 -3.94
N THR A 326 6.25 -32.12 -3.46
CA THR A 326 4.90 -32.26 -2.93
C THR A 326 3.90 -32.51 -4.06
N SER A 327 3.26 -33.68 -4.05
CA SER A 327 2.21 -34.05 -5.00
C SER A 327 0.88 -33.35 -4.72
N SER A 328 0.52 -33.23 -3.44
CA SER A 328 -0.68 -32.50 -3.02
C SER A 328 -0.52 -31.96 -1.61
N ALA A 329 -1.12 -30.79 -1.33
CA ALA A 329 -1.15 -30.20 -0.01
C ALA A 329 -2.56 -29.74 0.36
N SER A 330 -2.91 -29.81 1.64
CA SER A 330 -4.18 -29.33 2.17
C SER A 330 -3.98 -28.75 3.56
N CYS A 331 -4.75 -27.71 3.91
CA CYS A 331 -4.87 -27.25 5.28
C CYS A 331 -6.25 -27.60 5.83
N GLU A 332 -6.26 -28.41 6.88
CA GLU A 332 -7.42 -28.92 7.58
C GLU A 332 -7.79 -27.91 8.69
N LEU A 333 -8.95 -27.27 8.53
CA LEU A 333 -9.51 -26.33 9.50
C LEU A 333 -10.72 -26.96 10.23
N PRO A 334 -10.89 -26.72 11.54
CA PRO A 334 -12.10 -27.14 12.26
C PRO A 334 -13.37 -26.54 11.65
N GLN A 335 -14.49 -27.29 11.66
CA GLN A 335 -15.76 -26.79 11.13
C GLN A 335 -16.26 -25.51 11.83
N SER A 336 -15.88 -25.31 13.10
CA SER A 336 -16.29 -24.14 13.91
C SER A 336 -15.68 -22.81 13.46
N VAL A 337 -14.62 -22.82 12.62
CA VAL A 337 -13.90 -21.60 12.22
C VAL A 337 -14.12 -21.20 10.75
N LEU A 338 -14.88 -21.98 9.99
CA LEU A 338 -15.07 -21.79 8.54
C LEU A 338 -15.69 -20.44 8.15
N ASP A 339 -16.45 -19.81 9.05
CA ASP A 339 -17.04 -18.48 8.80
C ASP A 339 -15.98 -17.35 8.77
N LYS A 340 -14.87 -17.57 9.50
CA LYS A 340 -13.81 -16.57 9.75
C LYS A 340 -12.47 -16.92 9.11
N GLN A 341 -12.24 -18.20 8.83
CA GLN A 341 -10.99 -18.72 8.30
C GLN A 341 -11.26 -19.54 7.04
N SER A 342 -10.35 -19.45 6.07
CA SER A 342 -10.41 -20.24 4.84
C SER A 342 -9.04 -20.74 4.46
N SER A 343 -8.99 -21.82 3.70
CA SER A 343 -7.76 -22.41 3.19
C SER A 343 -7.89 -22.68 1.70
N GLU A 344 -6.84 -22.38 0.95
CA GLU A 344 -6.74 -22.64 -0.48
C GLU A 344 -5.38 -23.26 -0.79
N PHE A 345 -5.36 -24.27 -1.68
CA PHE A 345 -4.13 -24.80 -2.24
C PHE A 345 -3.97 -24.32 -3.67
N ASP A 346 -2.97 -23.48 -3.90
CA ASP A 346 -2.57 -23.04 -5.22
C ASP A 346 -1.54 -24.03 -5.79
N SER A 347 -2.01 -24.92 -6.65
CA SER A 347 -1.18 -25.90 -7.34
C SER A 347 -0.18 -25.26 -8.34
N LYS A 348 -0.49 -24.08 -8.88
CA LYS A 348 0.39 -23.39 -9.84
C LYS A 348 1.60 -22.81 -9.13
N ASN A 349 1.38 -22.11 -8.02
CA ASN A 349 2.45 -21.51 -7.21
C ASN A 349 3.03 -22.49 -6.18
N ARG A 350 2.42 -23.67 -6.02
CA ARG A 350 2.76 -24.69 -5.00
C ARG A 350 2.71 -24.11 -3.59
N GLN A 351 1.62 -23.40 -3.28
CA GLN A 351 1.44 -22.72 -2.00
C GLN A 351 0.13 -23.14 -1.34
N VAL A 352 0.16 -23.34 -0.03
CA VAL A 352 -1.06 -23.42 0.78
C VAL A 352 -1.25 -22.07 1.46
N VAL A 353 -2.40 -21.44 1.22
CA VAL A 353 -2.75 -20.14 1.78
C VAL A 353 -3.86 -20.32 2.80
N TRP A 354 -3.56 -20.01 4.05
CA TRP A 354 -4.54 -19.94 5.15
C TRP A 354 -4.89 -18.48 5.42
N ARG A 355 -6.14 -18.10 5.14
CA ARG A 355 -6.65 -16.74 5.32
C ARG A 355 -7.51 -16.63 6.57
N ILE A 356 -7.30 -15.56 7.34
CA ILE A 356 -8.00 -15.24 8.59
C ILE A 356 -8.49 -13.80 8.47
N LYS A 357 -9.82 -13.61 8.48
CA LYS A 357 -10.43 -12.29 8.28
C LYS A 357 -10.01 -11.27 9.35
N GLU A 358 -9.99 -11.72 10.60
CA GLU A 358 -9.66 -10.88 11.76
C GLU A 358 -8.84 -11.70 12.76
N PHE A 359 -7.71 -11.15 13.18
CA PHE A 359 -6.80 -11.74 14.15
C PHE A 359 -6.65 -10.80 15.34
N GLY A 360 -7.17 -11.19 16.51
CA GLY A 360 -7.09 -10.38 17.73
C GLY A 360 -5.69 -10.35 18.35
N GLY A 361 -5.37 -9.30 19.10
CA GLY A 361 -4.10 -9.22 19.83
C GLY A 361 -3.99 -10.23 20.96
N LEU A 362 -2.77 -10.71 21.21
CA LEU A 362 -2.44 -11.78 22.17
C LEU A 362 -3.26 -13.07 21.98
N ALA A 363 -3.72 -13.32 20.75
CA ALA A 363 -4.46 -14.51 20.38
C ALA A 363 -3.53 -15.56 19.75
N GLU A 364 -3.90 -16.83 19.87
CA GLU A 364 -3.23 -17.93 19.20
C GLU A 364 -4.23 -18.68 18.32
N TYR A 365 -3.89 -18.84 17.05
CA TYR A 365 -4.63 -19.70 16.12
C TYR A 365 -3.71 -20.79 15.59
N ASN A 366 -4.28 -21.97 15.33
CA ASN A 366 -3.55 -23.08 14.78
C ASN A 366 -4.28 -23.70 13.59
N ALA A 367 -3.51 -24.23 12.65
CA ALA A 367 -4.02 -24.94 11.48
C ALA A 367 -3.14 -26.15 11.18
N ARG A 368 -3.75 -27.20 10.64
CA ARG A 368 -3.08 -28.47 10.36
C ARG A 368 -2.84 -28.64 8.87
N PHE A 369 -1.58 -28.62 8.48
CA PHE A 369 -1.14 -28.75 7.10
C PHE A 369 -0.74 -30.19 6.83
N ARG A 370 -1.32 -30.80 5.80
CA ARG A 370 -1.03 -32.15 5.35
C ARG A 370 -0.40 -32.09 3.96
N PHE A 371 0.80 -32.65 3.84
CA PHE A 371 1.56 -32.73 2.59
C PHE A 371 1.71 -34.20 2.19
N ILE A 372 1.48 -34.50 0.90
CA ILE A 372 1.60 -35.84 0.33
C ILE A 372 2.70 -35.84 -0.73
N PHE A 373 3.58 -36.85 -0.66
CA PHE A 373 4.75 -37.05 -1.52
C PHE A 373 4.68 -38.43 -2.17
N ASP A 374 4.33 -38.51 -3.45
CA ASP A 374 4.17 -39.81 -4.14
C ASP A 374 5.47 -40.59 -4.24
N GLY A 375 6.59 -39.86 -4.46
CA GLY A 375 7.95 -40.38 -4.56
C GLY A 375 8.63 -40.67 -3.21
N GLY A 376 7.94 -40.49 -2.09
CA GLY A 376 8.53 -40.53 -0.75
C GLY A 376 9.11 -39.19 -0.33
N ILE A 377 9.39 -39.06 0.96
CA ILE A 377 9.87 -37.81 1.54
C ILE A 377 11.36 -37.58 1.18
N PRO A 378 11.74 -36.42 0.58
CA PRO A 378 13.10 -36.18 0.07
C PRO A 378 14.16 -35.87 1.13
N GLY A 379 13.83 -35.89 2.43
CA GLY A 379 14.74 -35.56 3.53
C GLY A 379 14.10 -35.66 4.92
N ALA A 380 14.70 -35.01 5.92
CA ALA A 380 14.10 -34.90 7.24
C ALA A 380 12.88 -33.97 7.20
N ALA A 381 11.79 -34.29 7.90
CA ALA A 381 10.54 -33.52 7.86
C ALA A 381 10.74 -32.03 8.17
N GLU A 382 11.65 -31.73 9.09
CA GLU A 382 12.04 -30.37 9.52
C GLU A 382 12.66 -29.54 8.39
N THR A 383 13.42 -30.18 7.50
CA THR A 383 14.07 -29.53 6.35
C THR A 383 13.15 -29.31 5.16
N LEU A 384 11.94 -29.89 5.19
CA LEU A 384 10.93 -29.74 4.14
C LEU A 384 10.10 -28.47 4.31
N LEU A 385 10.16 -27.85 5.48
CA LEU A 385 9.35 -26.68 5.79
C LEU A 385 9.95 -25.49 5.04
N GLY A 386 9.39 -25.20 3.87
CA GLY A 386 9.68 -23.97 3.14
C GLY A 386 9.37 -22.74 3.99
N PRO A 387 9.83 -21.55 3.57
CA PRO A 387 9.55 -20.34 4.32
C PRO A 387 8.04 -20.13 4.46
N ILE A 388 7.59 -19.77 5.67
CA ILE A 388 6.22 -19.32 5.91
C ILE A 388 6.21 -17.81 5.81
N ALA A 389 5.46 -17.27 4.85
CA ALA A 389 5.21 -15.84 4.76
C ALA A 389 3.88 -15.49 5.43
N ILE A 390 3.80 -14.30 6.04
CA ILE A 390 2.54 -13.74 6.54
C ILE A 390 2.31 -12.40 5.86
N ASP A 391 1.17 -12.27 5.19
CA ASP A 391 0.63 -10.98 4.79
C ASP A 391 -0.43 -10.53 5.80
N PHE A 392 -0.46 -9.24 6.13
CA PHE A 392 -1.39 -8.70 7.13
C PHE A 392 -1.50 -7.17 7.03
N THR A 393 -2.61 -6.64 7.55
CA THR A 393 -2.76 -5.21 7.85
C THR A 393 -3.17 -5.05 9.31
N ILE A 394 -2.44 -4.25 10.09
CA ILE A 394 -2.75 -3.91 11.48
C ILE A 394 -3.07 -2.41 11.55
N ALA A 395 -4.17 -2.05 12.17
CA ALA A 395 -4.49 -0.65 12.48
C ALA A 395 -4.24 -0.40 13.97
N GLY A 396 -3.40 0.59 14.28
CA GLY A 396 -3.00 0.90 15.66
C GLY A 396 -1.52 1.23 15.79
N PRO A 397 -0.97 1.11 17.02
CA PRO A 397 0.40 1.53 17.33
C PRO A 397 1.44 0.94 16.39
N LEU A 398 2.35 1.80 15.93
CA LEU A 398 3.37 1.43 14.97
C LEU A 398 4.51 0.60 15.58
N PRO A 399 4.95 -0.50 14.94
CA PRO A 399 6.08 -1.32 15.39
C PRO A 399 7.40 -0.55 15.55
N SER A 400 7.63 0.52 14.79
CA SER A 400 8.83 1.36 15.02
C SER A 400 8.75 2.19 16.30
N GLY A 401 7.59 2.30 16.94
CA GLY A 401 7.35 3.21 18.06
C GLY A 401 7.25 4.68 17.66
N LEU A 402 7.22 5.00 16.36
CA LEU A 402 6.95 6.36 15.91
C LEU A 402 5.53 6.74 16.33
N SER A 403 5.39 7.90 16.97
CA SER A 403 4.09 8.43 17.35
C SER A 403 4.07 9.94 17.20
N VAL A 404 2.89 10.49 16.94
CA VAL A 404 2.64 11.93 16.93
C VAL A 404 2.12 12.35 18.29
N LYS A 405 2.85 13.24 18.97
CA LYS A 405 2.46 13.80 20.27
C LYS A 405 1.45 14.92 20.13
N ASN A 406 1.61 15.76 19.11
CA ASN A 406 0.79 16.94 18.92
C ASN A 406 0.50 17.18 17.44
N PHE A 407 -0.75 17.54 17.16
CA PHE A 407 -1.19 17.93 15.82
C PHE A 407 -2.06 19.18 15.92
N ILE A 408 -1.47 20.30 15.48
CA ILE A 408 -2.08 21.62 15.50
C ILE A 408 -2.40 22.03 14.06
N VAL A 409 -3.60 22.55 13.87
CA VAL A 409 -4.02 23.15 12.61
C VAL A 409 -4.51 24.55 12.91
N SER A 410 -3.85 25.54 12.31
CA SER A 410 -4.22 26.95 12.45
C SER A 410 -4.72 27.46 11.10
N THR A 411 -6.00 27.79 11.05
CA THR A 411 -6.64 28.39 9.88
C THR A 411 -6.82 29.87 10.13
N GLN A 412 -6.12 30.72 9.38
CA GLN A 412 -6.34 32.17 9.48
C GLN A 412 -7.73 32.50 8.92
N GLY A 413 -8.59 33.13 9.74
CA GLY A 413 -9.83 33.76 9.28
C GLY A 413 -11.09 32.88 9.20
N THR A 414 -11.07 31.63 9.66
CA THR A 414 -12.29 30.79 9.75
C THR A 414 -12.74 30.62 11.20
N SER A 415 -14.05 30.77 11.48
CA SER A 415 -14.61 30.62 12.83
C SER A 415 -14.67 29.18 13.32
N ASN A 416 -14.60 28.20 12.41
CA ASN A 416 -14.75 26.79 12.74
C ASN A 416 -13.38 26.12 12.78
N GLU A 417 -13.08 25.45 13.89
CA GLU A 417 -11.92 24.58 14.00
C GLU A 417 -12.06 23.41 13.02
N PRO A 418 -11.02 23.10 12.23
CA PRO A 418 -11.07 21.98 11.30
C PRO A 418 -11.04 20.64 12.05
N HIS A 419 -11.77 19.65 11.56
CA HIS A 419 -11.68 18.30 12.12
C HIS A 419 -10.36 17.65 11.72
N LYS A 420 -9.74 17.01 12.71
CA LYS A 420 -8.41 16.42 12.61
C LYS A 420 -8.53 14.91 12.77
N TRP A 421 -8.06 14.19 11.77
CA TRP A 421 -8.08 12.74 11.74
C TRP A 421 -6.67 12.20 11.64
N MET A 422 -6.38 11.17 12.41
CA MET A 422 -5.09 10.50 12.36
C MET A 422 -5.30 8.99 12.44
N LYS A 423 -4.58 8.25 11.60
CA LYS A 423 -4.53 6.79 11.67
C LYS A 423 -3.12 6.28 11.48
N GLU A 424 -2.82 5.23 12.23
CA GLU A 424 -1.59 4.47 12.16
C GLU A 424 -1.91 3.08 11.59
N ILE A 425 -1.18 2.68 10.56
CA ILE A 425 -1.37 1.42 9.85
C ILE A 425 -0.02 0.75 9.68
N THR A 426 0.03 -0.56 9.91
CA THR A 426 1.18 -1.40 9.59
C THR A 426 0.75 -2.45 8.58
N GLN A 427 1.50 -2.58 7.50
CA GLN A 427 1.30 -3.58 6.46
C GLN A 427 2.52 -4.50 6.38
N ALA A 428 2.30 -5.76 6.05
CA ALA A 428 3.40 -6.66 5.75
C ALA A 428 4.13 -6.21 4.48
N GLY A 429 5.45 -6.13 4.55
CA GLY A 429 6.31 -5.98 3.38
C GLY A 429 6.82 -7.31 2.90
N SER A 430 7.72 -7.88 3.70
CA SER A 430 8.23 -9.24 3.53
C SER A 430 8.38 -9.83 4.92
N TYR A 431 7.31 -10.42 5.45
CA TYR A 431 7.30 -11.03 6.77
C TYR A 431 7.42 -12.54 6.64
N THR A 432 8.60 -13.08 6.92
CA THR A 432 8.99 -14.46 6.57
C THR A 432 9.61 -15.19 7.75
N PHE A 433 9.23 -16.45 7.94
CA PHE A 433 9.85 -17.37 8.89
C PHE A 433 10.60 -18.44 8.11
N ASN A 434 11.92 -18.46 8.28
CA ASN A 434 12.80 -19.45 7.69
C ASN A 434 13.10 -20.52 8.74
N PHE A 435 12.73 -21.76 8.43
CA PHE A 435 12.92 -22.91 9.31
C PHE A 435 14.17 -23.74 9.00
N ILE A 436 14.95 -23.31 8.01
CA ILE A 436 16.16 -23.97 7.48
C ILE A 436 17.39 -23.13 7.79
#